data_AF-A0A924A8M4-F1
#
_entry.id   AF-A0A924A8M4-F1
#
_cell.length_a   1.000
_cell.length_b   1.000
_cell.length_c   1.000
_cell.angle_alpha   90.00
_cell.angle_beta   90.00
_cell.angle_gamma   90.00
#
_symmetry.space_group_name_H-M   'P 1'
#
loop_
_entity.id
_entity.type
_entity.pdbx_description
1 polymer ?
#
loop_
_entity_poly.entity_id
_entity_poly.type
_entity_poly.pdbx_seq_one_letter_code
_entity_poly.pdbx_strand_id
1 'polypeptide(L)' 'NYQQIKEDVFAEMLHISTNTLQKVENNKIKIGLLEIRIIAAQLQISSRDLLDEPATL' A
#
# COMPACT_ATOMS: atom_id res chain seq x y z
N ASN A 1 6.91 17.10 -5.85
CA ASN A 1 8.11 16.33 -6.25
C ASN A 1 8.08 14.97 -5.57
N TYR A 2 7.21 14.07 -6.00
CA TYR A 2 7.27 12.68 -5.55
C TYR A 2 8.33 11.99 -6.40
N GLN A 3 9.54 11.88 -5.84
CA GLN A 3 10.52 10.92 -6.34
C GLN A 3 9.83 9.56 -6.36
N GLN A 4 9.83 8.90 -7.51
CA GLN A 4 9.37 7.52 -7.62
C GLN A 4 10.23 6.68 -6.68
N ILE A 5 9.64 6.27 -5.55
CA ILE A 5 10.25 5.33 -4.63
C ILE A 5 10.36 4.03 -5.41
N LYS A 6 11.57 3.47 -5.48
CA LYS A 6 11.75 2.17 -6.13
C LYS A 6 10.99 1.09 -5.35
N GLU A 7 10.45 0.12 -6.07
CA GLU A 7 9.57 -0.91 -5.53
C GLU A 7 10.22 -1.74 -4.40
N ASP A 8 11.53 -1.96 -4.47
CA ASP A 8 12.35 -2.60 -3.43
C ASP A 8 12.38 -1.77 -2.14
N VAL A 9 12.61 -0.46 -2.25
CA VAL A 9 12.61 0.47 -1.12
C VAL A 9 11.22 0.54 -0.49
N PHE A 10 10.17 0.58 -1.31
CA PHE A 10 8.80 0.61 -0.80
C PHE A 10 8.42 -0.69 -0.07
N ALA A 11 8.80 -1.85 -0.62
CA ALA A 11 8.60 -3.13 0.04
C ALA A 11 9.33 -3.22 1.38
N GLU A 12 10.56 -2.70 1.46
CA GLU A 12 11.34 -2.62 2.70
C GLU A 12 10.66 -1.72 3.75
N MET A 13 10.17 -0.54 3.35
CA MET A 13 9.43 0.36 4.23
C MET A 13 8.18 -0.28 4.84
N LEU A 14 7.52 -1.15 4.09
CA LEU A 14 6.33 -1.89 4.53
C LEU A 14 6.67 -3.21 5.26
N HIS A 15 7.95 -3.55 5.39
CA HIS A 15 8.42 -4.83 5.94
C HIS A 15 7.80 -6.06 5.24
N ILE A 16 7.58 -5.99 3.93
CA ILE A 16 7.08 -7.10 3.11
C ILE A 16 8.07 -7.45 2.00
N SER A 17 7.90 -8.64 1.41
CA SER A 17 8.67 -9.00 0.21
C SER A 17 8.16 -8.24 -1.02
N THR A 18 9.05 -7.93 -1.97
CA THR A 18 8.68 -7.37 -3.28
C THR A 18 7.67 -8.25 -4.02
N ASN A 19 7.77 -9.57 -3.90
CA ASN A 19 6.78 -10.51 -4.45
C ASN A 19 5.39 -10.32 -3.82
N THR A 20 5.33 -10.07 -2.51
CA THR A 20 4.07 -9.75 -1.83
C THR A 20 3.50 -8.42 -2.33
N LEU A 21 4.34 -7.39 -2.42
CA LEU A 21 3.95 -6.08 -2.94
C LEU A 21 3.36 -6.20 -4.36
N GLN A 22 4.06 -6.89 -5.27
CA GLN A 22 3.57 -7.15 -6.63
C GLN A 22 2.23 -7.89 -6.65
N LYS A 23 2.02 -8.83 -5.74
CA LYS A 23 0.75 -9.55 -5.64
C LYS A 23 -0.38 -8.66 -5.14
N VAL A 24 -0.10 -7.71 -4.24
CA VAL A 24 -1.07 -6.72 -3.77
C VAL A 24 -1.42 -5.76 -4.90
N GLU A 25 -0.42 -5.19 -5.59
CA GLU A 25 -0.62 -4.26 -6.71
C GLU A 25 -1.38 -4.90 -7.88
N ASN A 26 -1.09 -6.17 -8.19
CA ASN A 26 -1.81 -6.92 -9.24
C ASN A 26 -3.16 -7.49 -8.76
N ASN A 27 -3.69 -7.05 -7.61
CA ASN A 27 -4.95 -7.53 -7.02
C ASN A 27 -5.04 -9.05 -6.79
N LYS A 28 -3.89 -9.75 -6.68
CA LYS A 28 -3.82 -11.20 -6.42
C LYS A 28 -3.96 -11.52 -4.93
N ILE A 29 -3.70 -10.55 -4.07
CA ILE A 29 -3.90 -10.64 -2.61
C ILE A 29 -4.70 -9.42 -2.17
N LYS A 30 -5.81 -9.66 -1.45
CA LYS A 30 -6.52 -8.60 -0.76
C LYS A 30 -5.82 -8.31 0.56
N ILE A 31 -5.61 -7.03 0.85
CA ILE A 31 -5.16 -6.55 2.16
C ILE A 31 -6.38 -6.21 3.03
N GLY A 32 -6.33 -6.58 4.31
CA GLY A 32 -7.40 -6.30 5.26
C GLY A 32 -7.31 -4.90 5.85
N LEU A 33 -8.34 -4.53 6.62
CA LEU A 33 -8.42 -3.22 7.27
C LEU A 33 -7.30 -2.98 8.31
N LEU A 34 -6.79 -4.06 8.93
CA LEU A 34 -5.69 -3.95 9.88
C LEU A 34 -4.39 -3.61 9.16
N GLU A 35 -4.09 -4.31 8.07
CA GLU A 35 -2.92 -4.07 7.22
C GLU A 35 -2.95 -2.65 6.66
N ILE A 36 -4.10 -2.19 6.17
CA ILE A 36 -4.28 -0.81 5.69
C ILE A 36 -3.95 0.21 6.78
N ARG A 37 -4.38 0.00 8.03
CA ARG A 37 -4.08 0.91 9.15
C ARG A 37 -2.59 0.93 9.50
N ILE A 38 -1.94 -0.24 9.47
CA ILE A 38 -0.50 -0.36 9.72
C ILE A 38 0.30 0.40 8.66
N ILE A 39 -0.03 0.19 7.38
CA ILE A 39 0.61 0.86 6.24
C ILE A 39 0.39 2.38 6.32
N ALA A 40 -0.84 2.82 6.58
CA ALA A 40 -1.14 4.25 6.74
C ALA A 40 -0.34 4.91 7.86
N ALA A 41 -0.20 4.23 9.01
CA ALA A 41 0.60 4.71 10.13
C ALA A 41 2.09 4.81 9.79
N GLN A 42 2.65 3.80 9.09
CA GLN A 42 4.04 3.80 8.64
C GLN A 42 4.33 4.94 7.65
N LEU A 43 3.40 5.20 6.73
CA LEU A 43 3.52 6.26 5.73
C LEU A 43 3.11 7.65 6.24
N GLN A 44 2.61 7.74 7.48
CA GLN A 44 2.10 8.98 8.08
C GLN A 44 0.98 9.63 7.24
N ILE A 45 0.10 8.81 6.65
CA ILE A 45 -1.06 9.22 5.84
C ILE A 45 -2.37 8.75 6.48
N SER A 46 -3.51 9.20 5.96
CA SER A 46 -4.80 8.68 6.38
C SER A 46 -5.06 7.30 5.78
N SER A 47 -5.68 6.39 6.52
CA SER A 47 -6.12 5.11 5.96
C SER A 47 -7.15 5.27 4.85
N ARG A 48 -7.84 6.41 4.79
CA ARG A 48 -8.73 6.76 3.66
C ARG A 48 -7.97 6.95 2.36
N ASP A 49 -6.72 7.42 2.42
CA ASP A 49 -5.90 7.66 1.22
C ASP A 49 -5.44 6.35 0.55
N LEU A 50 -5.57 5.23 1.26
CA LEU A 50 -5.26 3.88 0.78
C LEU A 50 -6.51 3.11 0.33
N LEU A 51 -7.69 3.66 0.56
CA LEU A 51 -8.95 3.08 0.12
C LEU A 51 -9.33 3.77 -1.18
N ASP A 52 -9.47 3.02 -2.26
CA ASP A 52 -10.11 3.56 -3.46
C ASP A 52 -11.50 4.06 -3.06
N GLU A 53 -11.75 5.36 -3.29
CA GLU A 53 -13.12 5.85 -3.21
C GLU A 53 -13.95 5.03 -4.20
N PRO A 54 -15.10 4.48 -3.79
CA PRO A 54 -15.99 3.86 -4.77
C PRO A 54 -16.29 4.92 -5.81
N ALA A 55 -15.86 4.67 -7.06
CA ALA A 55 -16.10 5.57 -8.17
C ALA A 55 -17.59 5.92 -8.16
N THR A 56 -17.89 7.16 -7.81
CA THR A 56 -19.25 7.64 -7.70
C THR A 56 -19.82 7.65 -9.11
N LEU A 57 -20.74 6.72 -9.37
CA LEU A 57 -21.47 6.58 -10.64
C LEU A 57 -22.37 7.81 -10.89
#